data_AF-A0A1G4NTS0-F1
#
_entry.id   AF-A0A1G4NTS0-F1
#
_cell.length_a   1.000
_cell.length_b   1.000
_cell.length_c   1.000
_cell.angle_alpha   90.00
_cell.angle_beta   90.00
_cell.angle_gamma   90.00
#
_symmetry.space_group_name_H-M   'P 1'
#
loop_
_entity.id
_entity.type
_entity.pdbx_description
1 polymer ?
#
loop_
_entity_poly.entity_id
_entity_poly.type
_entity_poly.pdbx_seq_one_letter_code
_entity_poly.pdbx_strand_id
1 'polypeptide(L)' 'MNTFWENIWKFPKFIFSVFVGFFLTAAYPIFQLSKNPKILYFVIISLGLISGFLYITFKFMLGYT' A
#
# COMPACT_ATOMS: atom_id res chain seq x y z
N MET A 1 31.00 1.14 25.32
CA MET A 1 29.89 2.07 24.96
C MET A 1 29.48 1.98 23.48
N ASN A 2 30.38 1.59 22.55
CA ASN A 2 30.04 1.43 21.13
C ASN A 2 29.01 0.31 20.84
N THR A 3 29.06 -0.79 21.58
CA THR A 3 28.17 -1.95 21.42
C THR A 3 26.70 -1.63 21.66
N PHE A 4 26.41 -0.68 22.56
CA PHE A 4 25.04 -0.25 22.85
C PHE A 4 24.42 0.51 21.66
N TRP A 5 25.17 1.49 21.15
CA TRP A 5 24.76 2.27 19.98
C TRP A 5 24.65 1.41 18.72
N GLU A 6 25.54 0.43 18.54
CA GLU A 6 25.48 -0.52 17.42
C GLU A 6 24.20 -1.38 17.46
N ASN A 7 23.77 -1.80 18.65
CA ASN A 7 22.55 -2.59 18.82
C ASN A 7 21.27 -1.75 18.60
N ILE A 8 21.28 -0.48 18.98
CA ILE A 8 20.16 0.44 18.69
C ILE A 8 19.91 0.55 17.19
N TRP A 9 20.97 0.62 16.36
CA TRP A 9 20.81 0.71 14.89
C TRP A 9 20.35 -0.61 14.25
N LYS A 10 20.65 -1.76 14.86
CA LYS A 10 20.22 -3.08 14.37
C LYS A 10 18.72 -3.30 14.49
N PHE A 11 18.08 -2.72 15.51
CA PHE A 11 16.66 -2.93 15.77
C PHE A 11 15.74 -2.32 14.68
N PRO A 12 15.88 -1.05 14.28
CA PRO A 12 15.13 -0.50 13.14
C PRO A 12 15.37 -1.30 11.86
N LYS A 13 16.62 -1.69 11.59
CA LYS A 13 16.96 -2.49 10.40
C LYS A 13 16.23 -3.83 10.37
N PHE A 14 16.14 -4.51 11.52
CA PHE A 14 15.34 -5.72 11.67
C PHE A 14 13.86 -5.45 11.38
N ILE A 15 13.28 -4.42 11.99
CA ILE A 15 11.87 -4.06 11.79
C ILE A 15 11.59 -3.77 10.31
N PHE A 16 12.41 -2.97 9.64
CA PHE A 16 12.29 -2.72 8.20
C PHE A 16 12.41 -4.01 7.38
N SER A 17 13.36 -4.88 7.69
CA SER A 17 13.52 -6.16 6.99
C SER A 17 12.28 -7.06 7.14
N VAL A 18 11.70 -7.12 8.35
CA VAL A 18 10.49 -7.91 8.62
C VAL A 18 9.29 -7.31 7.89
N PHE A 19 9.09 -6.00 7.97
CA PHE A 19 8.00 -5.33 7.27
C PHE A 19 8.12 -5.53 5.76
N VAL A 20 9.30 -5.30 5.17
CA VAL A 20 9.50 -5.49 3.72
C VAL A 20 9.24 -6.93 3.32
N GLY A 21 9.79 -7.92 4.04
CA GLY A 21 9.55 -9.34 3.74
C GLY A 21 8.08 -9.73 3.87
N PHE A 22 7.42 -9.28 4.93
CA PHE A 22 5.99 -9.49 5.16
C PHE A 22 5.14 -8.88 4.06
N PHE A 23 5.35 -7.61 3.74
CA PHE A 23 4.59 -6.90 2.70
C PHE A 23 4.82 -7.51 1.32
N LEU A 24 6.05 -7.90 0.97
CA LEU A 24 6.33 -8.57 -0.30
C LEU A 24 5.62 -9.92 -0.41
N THR A 25 5.59 -10.69 0.67
CA THR A 25 4.89 -11.98 0.72
C THR A 25 3.37 -11.79 0.64
N ALA A 26 2.83 -10.86 1.43
CA ALA A 26 1.41 -10.53 1.45
C ALA A 26 0.92 -9.90 0.13
N ALA A 27 1.79 -9.17 -0.58
CA ALA A 27 1.49 -8.57 -1.88
C ALA A 27 1.65 -9.56 -3.05
N TYR A 28 2.19 -10.77 -2.84
CA TYR A 28 2.35 -11.76 -3.91
C TYR A 28 1.06 -12.06 -4.69
N PRO A 29 -0.10 -12.28 -4.04
CA PRO A 29 -1.36 -12.49 -4.76
C PRO A 29 -1.75 -11.29 -5.63
N ILE A 30 -1.41 -10.06 -5.21
CA ILE A 30 -1.66 -8.83 -5.98
C ILE A 30 -0.80 -8.84 -7.25
N PHE A 31 0.48 -9.19 -7.14
CA PHE A 31 1.37 -9.36 -8.30
C PHE A 31 0.96 -10.52 -9.20
N GLN A 32 0.28 -11.53 -8.67
CA GLN A 32 -0.27 -12.61 -9.48
C GLN A 32 -1.52 -12.16 -10.23
N LEU A 33 -2.40 -11.39 -9.58
CA LEU A 33 -3.58 -10.79 -10.20
C LEU A 33 -3.21 -9.83 -11.33
N SER A 34 -2.11 -9.07 -11.18
CA SER A 34 -1.62 -8.14 -12.20
C SER A 34 -1.13 -8.82 -13.48
N LYS A 35 -0.83 -10.13 -13.45
CA LYS A 35 -0.45 -10.88 -14.66
C LYS A 35 -1.63 -11.14 -15.59
N ASN A 36 -2.87 -11.02 -15.11
CA ASN A 36 -4.05 -11.11 -15.95
C ASN A 36 -4.52 -9.69 -16.34
N PRO A 37 -4.24 -9.23 -17.57
CA PRO A 37 -4.50 -7.85 -17.95
C PRO A 37 -5.99 -7.49 -17.85
N LYS A 38 -6.90 -8.44 -18.13
CA LYS A 38 -8.35 -8.18 -18.04
C LYS A 38 -8.79 -7.90 -16.60
N ILE A 39 -8.29 -8.69 -15.64
CA ILE A 39 -8.59 -8.51 -14.22
C ILE A 39 -7.94 -7.22 -13.71
N LEU A 40 -6.70 -6.94 -14.13
CA LEU A 40 -6.01 -5.71 -13.77
C LEU A 40 -6.76 -4.46 -14.25
N TYR A 41 -7.21 -4.42 -15.50
CA TYR A 41 -8.02 -3.30 -16.00
C TYR A 41 -9.32 -3.15 -15.23
N PHE A 42 -10.01 -4.26 -14.93
CA PHE A 42 -11.23 -4.23 -14.12
C PHE A 42 -10.98 -3.64 -12.72
N VAL A 43 -9.92 -4.07 -12.05
CA VAL A 43 -9.53 -3.56 -10.72
C VAL A 43 -9.21 -2.06 -10.79
N ILE A 44 -8.41 -1.61 -11.76
CA ILE A 44 -8.05 -0.20 -11.91
C ILE A 44 -9.30 0.67 -12.17
N ILE A 45 -10.19 0.23 -13.05
CA ILE A 45 -11.44 0.94 -13.35
C ILE A 45 -12.31 1.02 -12.10
N SER A 46 -12.47 -0.09 -11.36
CA SER A 46 -13.27 -0.12 -10.14
C SER A 46 -12.73 0.83 -9.06
N LEU A 47 -11.40 0.87 -8.87
CA LEU A 47 -10.74 1.80 -7.94
C LEU A 47 -10.92 3.25 -8.37
N GLY A 48 -10.82 3.54 -9.66
CA GLY A 48 -11.08 4.87 -10.22
C GLY A 48 -12.52 5.34 -9.96
N LEU A 49 -13.50 4.47 -10.18
CA LEU A 49 -14.90 4.76 -9.93
C LEU A 49 -15.19 5.01 -8.45
N ILE A 50 -14.66 4.17 -7.56
CA ILE A 50 -14.80 4.34 -6.10
C ILE A 50 -14.17 5.65 -5.66
N SER A 51 -12.96 5.96 -6.14
CA SER A 51 -12.25 7.20 -5.79
C SER A 51 -13.00 8.43 -6.28
N GLY A 52 -13.52 8.39 -7.52
CA GLY A 52 -14.35 9.45 -8.08
C GLY A 52 -15.65 9.64 -7.31
N PHE A 53 -16.32 8.55 -6.94
CA PHE A 53 -17.52 8.59 -6.11
C PHE A 53 -17.27 9.21 -4.74
N LEU A 54 -16.19 8.80 -4.07
CA LEU A 54 -15.78 9.38 -2.78
C LEU A 54 -15.42 10.86 -2.92
N TYR A 55 -14.68 11.23 -3.96
CA TYR A 55 -14.34 12.62 -4.23
C TYR A 55 -15.58 13.49 -4.42
N ILE A 56 -16.53 13.05 -5.25
CA ILE A 56 -17.80 13.76 -5.47
C ILE A 56 -18.58 13.88 -4.16
N THR A 57 -18.66 12.79 -3.39
CA THR A 57 -19.34 12.78 -2.09
C THR A 57 -18.72 13.81 -1.15
N PHE A 58 -17.40 13.82 -0.99
CA PHE A 58 -16.73 14.80 -0.15
C PHE A 58 -16.84 16.22 -0.68
N LYS A 59 -16.80 16.41 -2.00
CA LYS A 59 -17.03 17.71 -2.64
C LYS A 59 -18.40 18.27 -2.24
N PHE A 60 -19.45 17.46 -2.29
CA PHE A 60 -20.78 17.85 -1.84
C PHE A 60 -20.88 18.08 -0.33
N MET A 61 -20.26 17.22 0.49
CA MET A 61 -20.27 17.39 1.95
C MET A 61 -19.57 18.67 2.41
N LEU A 62 -18.54 19.11 1.70
CA LEU A 62 -17.77 20.30 2.02
C LEU A 62 -18.34 21.59 1.39
N GLY A 63 -19.44 21.49 0.64
CA GLY A 63 -20.08 22.64 0.00
C GLY A 63 -19.24 23.27 -1.11
N TYR A 64 -18.23 22.55 -1.63
CA TYR A 64 -17.50 22.97 -2.81
C TYR A 64 -18.38 22.70 -4.03
N THR A 65 -19.09 23.71 -4.54
CA THR A 65 -19.83 23.64 -5.81
C THR A 65 -18.90 23.85 -7.01
#